data_AF-A0A7M7KGZ3-F1
#
_entry.id   AF-A0A7M7KGZ3-F1
#
_cell.length_a   1.000
_cell.length_b   1.000
_cell.length_c   1.000
_cell.angle_alpha   90.00
_cell.angle_beta   90.00
_cell.angle_gamma   90.00
#
_symmetry.space_group_name_H-M   'P 1'
#
loop_
_entity.id
_entity.type
_entity.pdbx_description
1 polymer ?
#
loop_
_entity_poly.entity_id
_entity_poly.type
_entity_poly.pdbx_seq_one_letter_code
_entity_poly.pdbx_strand_id
1 'polypeptide(L)'
;MKTDLLGLLIDDSGRDPRFIGYPFVDSPKYILAISAAYLAFIFYIGPRFMRDRKPLPIKPLIRIFNTYQIIANISVVCSMSYLAFYKLRYSIICEPPDAKMDIDSLRLHRIGYYYLYVRLSDYFDTVFFVLAKKQSHVTFLHVYHHLCVCLNGWLYMRQGWANIGALGGLINASIHTIMYIYFLLATFPTMRRHLWWKKHLTLLQMAQFIAMISQFVIVYSQHDHCGYPKGVLINGIINVLIIFLLFVAFYIKTYLRSEGKITKVQPDTSIVTILGHLVHEGGCVIMKNDLLSLILDENGRDPRFIGYPFYDSPKYLLGISAVYLAFVYYIGPRFMRNRKPVHVKPYIRIFNAFQIFANILYVGMTTYLAYYKLNFSVVCEPPNIKTDTDSLRLQKVGYYYLYVRLSDYLDTMFFVLAKKQSHVTFLHVFHHLTVCCNCWLYMRQGWMNMVTLAYLVNAAIHIVMYSYFLLATFPSMRPYLWWKKYLTLLQIMQFVAVISQWMVAYSQPNNCGYSKGVLINGMINVFILLALFVAFYVKTYLRQERKAIKAQ
;
A
#
# COMPACT_ATOMS: atom_id res chain seq x y z
N MET A 1 33.05 -16.91 2.21
CA MET A 1 32.12 -17.97 1.75
C MET A 1 30.85 -17.25 1.30
N LYS A 2 30.44 -17.40 0.03
CA LYS A 2 29.33 -16.63 -0.58
C LYS A 2 27.99 -17.02 0.07
N THR A 3 27.42 -16.14 0.88
CA THR A 3 26.05 -16.28 1.41
C THR A 3 25.11 -15.38 0.62
N ASP A 4 24.24 -16.07 -0.10
CA ASP A 4 23.33 -15.59 -1.12
C ASP A 4 22.11 -14.87 -0.49
N LEU A 5 21.52 -13.90 -1.20
CA LEU A 5 20.32 -13.10 -0.81
C LEU A 5 19.13 -13.97 -0.33
N LEU A 6 19.18 -15.23 -0.73
CA LEU A 6 18.35 -16.35 -0.36
C LEU A 6 18.37 -16.76 1.13
N GLY A 7 19.50 -16.64 1.84
CA GLY A 7 19.63 -17.12 3.23
C GLY A 7 18.86 -16.26 4.23
N LEU A 8 18.69 -14.98 3.90
CA LEU A 8 18.02 -13.94 4.68
C LEU A 8 16.49 -14.00 4.65
N LEU A 9 15.99 -14.74 3.68
CA LEU A 9 14.59 -15.01 3.43
C LEU A 9 14.12 -16.28 4.18
N ILE A 10 15.07 -17.06 4.72
CA ILE A 10 14.89 -18.34 5.41
C ILE A 10 15.36 -18.17 6.86
N ASP A 11 14.78 -17.24 7.61
CA ASP A 11 14.84 -17.35 9.07
C ASP A 11 13.65 -18.21 9.52
N ASP A 12 13.96 -19.37 10.11
CA ASP A 12 12.99 -20.37 10.56
C ASP A 12 12.41 -20.02 11.95
N SER A 13 12.92 -18.99 12.63
CA SER A 13 12.45 -18.63 13.98
C SER A 13 11.11 -17.86 13.92
N GLY A 14 10.03 -18.59 14.22
CA GLY A 14 8.63 -18.14 14.14
C GLY A 14 7.84 -18.79 12.99
N ARG A 15 8.47 -19.67 12.22
CA ARG A 15 7.83 -20.41 11.15
C ARG A 15 6.78 -21.38 11.67
N ASP A 16 5.66 -21.47 10.97
CA ASP A 16 4.66 -22.50 11.21
C ASP A 16 5.20 -23.88 10.82
N PRO A 17 5.37 -24.80 11.78
CA PRO A 17 5.89 -26.14 11.51
C PRO A 17 5.01 -26.96 10.55
N ARG A 18 3.73 -26.61 10.40
CA ARG A 18 2.79 -27.32 9.52
C ARG A 18 3.11 -27.18 8.02
N PHE A 19 3.87 -26.16 7.64
CA PHE A 19 4.25 -25.89 6.25
C PHE A 19 5.73 -26.19 5.96
N ILE A 20 6.36 -27.05 6.77
CA ILE A 20 7.71 -27.56 6.49
C ILE A 20 7.70 -28.47 5.26
N GLY A 21 8.55 -28.18 4.27
CA GLY A 21 8.64 -28.91 3.00
C GLY A 21 7.69 -28.44 1.89
N TYR A 22 6.87 -27.41 2.13
CA TYR A 22 5.89 -26.89 1.17
C TYR A 22 6.50 -25.77 0.29
N PRO A 23 6.80 -25.99 -1.01
CA PRO A 23 7.67 -25.10 -1.80
C PRO A 23 7.32 -23.61 -1.71
N PHE A 24 6.06 -23.23 -1.96
CA PHE A 24 5.63 -21.83 -1.99
C PHE A 24 5.48 -21.13 -0.63
N VAL A 25 5.44 -21.87 0.49
CA VAL A 25 5.28 -21.30 1.83
C VAL A 25 6.58 -21.40 2.62
N ASP A 26 7.25 -22.56 2.54
CA ASP A 26 8.54 -22.88 3.14
C ASP A 26 9.60 -21.85 2.79
N SER A 27 9.71 -21.52 1.50
CA SER A 27 10.71 -20.56 1.03
C SER A 27 10.05 -19.36 0.38
N PRO A 28 10.30 -18.13 0.85
CA PRO A 28 9.76 -16.92 0.22
C PRO A 28 10.31 -16.72 -1.20
N LYS A 29 11.41 -17.40 -1.54
CA LYS A 29 12.08 -17.26 -2.82
C LYS A 29 11.14 -17.57 -3.97
N TYR A 30 10.30 -18.59 -3.80
CA TYR A 30 9.33 -18.98 -4.81
C TYR A 30 8.21 -17.96 -4.96
N ILE A 31 7.64 -17.45 -3.85
CA ILE A 31 6.58 -16.45 -3.93
C ILE A 31 7.10 -15.13 -4.52
N LEU A 32 8.28 -14.68 -4.09
CA LEU A 32 8.90 -13.46 -4.59
C LEU A 32 9.34 -13.60 -6.05
N ALA A 33 9.90 -14.74 -6.45
CA ALA A 33 10.28 -15.00 -7.83
C ALA A 33 9.05 -15.03 -8.75
N ILE A 34 7.95 -15.68 -8.35
CA ILE A 34 6.71 -15.68 -9.13
C ILE A 34 6.12 -14.28 -9.22
N SER A 35 6.05 -13.53 -8.11
CA SER A 35 5.57 -12.15 -8.12
C SER A 35 6.45 -11.24 -8.97
N ALA A 36 7.78 -11.38 -8.92
CA ALA A 36 8.71 -10.63 -9.76
C ALA A 36 8.55 -11.00 -11.25
N ALA A 37 8.43 -12.29 -11.57
CA ALA A 37 8.21 -12.77 -12.93
C ALA A 37 6.87 -12.27 -13.49
N TYR A 38 5.82 -12.28 -12.66
CA TYR A 38 4.52 -11.70 -12.97
C TYR A 38 4.64 -10.20 -13.31
N LEU A 39 5.27 -9.40 -12.44
CA LEU A 39 5.47 -7.97 -12.67
C LEU A 39 6.31 -7.70 -13.94
N ALA A 40 7.37 -8.48 -14.15
CA ALA A 40 8.20 -8.42 -15.35
C ALA A 40 7.38 -8.75 -16.61
N PHE A 41 6.51 -9.75 -16.54
CA PHE A 41 5.64 -10.12 -17.64
C PHE A 41 4.64 -9.01 -17.98
N ILE A 42 3.89 -8.52 -17.00
CA ILE A 42 2.80 -7.56 -17.26
C ILE A 42 3.30 -6.18 -17.71
N PHE A 43 4.47 -5.75 -17.22
CA PHE A 43 4.98 -4.40 -17.51
C PHE A 43 6.02 -4.34 -18.63
N TYR A 44 6.75 -5.44 -18.87
CA TYR A 44 7.87 -5.45 -19.81
C TYR A 44 7.77 -6.54 -20.86
N ILE A 45 7.83 -7.82 -20.48
CA ILE A 45 7.99 -8.95 -21.42
C ILE A 45 6.75 -9.08 -22.30
N GLY A 46 5.56 -9.19 -21.71
CA GLY A 46 4.29 -9.37 -22.41
C GLY A 46 3.96 -8.21 -23.35
N PRO A 47 3.98 -6.93 -22.91
CA PRO A 47 3.75 -5.79 -23.80
C PRO A 47 4.77 -5.69 -24.95
N ARG A 48 6.03 -6.09 -24.73
CA ARG A 48 7.05 -6.12 -25.78
C ARG A 48 6.80 -7.25 -26.77
N PHE A 49 6.50 -8.44 -26.28
CA PHE A 49 6.15 -9.60 -27.10
C PHE A 49 4.91 -9.34 -27.98
N MET A 50 3.91 -8.65 -27.43
CA MET A 50 2.67 -8.33 -28.12
C MET A 50 2.75 -7.07 -29.00
N ARG A 51 3.88 -6.33 -29.02
CA ARG A 51 3.96 -5.01 -29.68
C ARG A 51 3.49 -5.08 -31.14
N ASP A 52 4.10 -5.98 -31.91
CA ASP A 52 3.93 -6.09 -33.36
C ASP A 52 3.01 -7.27 -33.76
N ARG A 53 2.33 -7.88 -32.77
CA ARG A 53 1.40 -9.01 -32.99
C ARG A 53 -0.06 -8.57 -32.91
N LYS A 54 -0.98 -9.26 -33.59
CA LYS A 54 -2.42 -9.10 -33.36
C LYS A 54 -2.81 -9.74 -32.01
N PRO A 55 -3.92 -9.32 -31.36
CA PRO A 55 -4.41 -9.96 -30.14
C PRO A 55 -4.58 -11.47 -30.36
N LEU A 56 -4.04 -12.30 -29.45
CA LEU A 56 -4.12 -13.75 -29.59
C LEU A 56 -5.56 -14.23 -29.36
N PRO A 57 -6.04 -15.28 -30.06
CA PRO A 57 -7.39 -15.82 -29.91
C PRO A 57 -7.53 -16.69 -28.64
N ILE A 58 -7.13 -16.17 -27.47
CA ILE A 58 -7.09 -16.88 -26.19
C ILE A 58 -8.46 -17.08 -25.52
N LYS A 59 -9.57 -16.83 -26.23
CA LYS A 59 -10.92 -16.97 -25.64
C LYS A 59 -11.21 -18.39 -25.14
N PRO A 60 -10.87 -19.48 -25.86
CA PRO A 60 -11.05 -20.84 -25.34
C PRO A 60 -10.23 -21.09 -24.08
N LEU A 61 -8.99 -20.58 -24.04
CA LEU A 61 -8.12 -20.68 -22.87
C LEU A 61 -8.70 -19.95 -21.65
N ILE A 62 -9.22 -18.72 -21.85
CA ILE A 62 -9.90 -17.97 -20.79
C ILE A 62 -11.13 -18.73 -20.27
N ARG A 63 -11.88 -19.43 -21.13
CA ARG A 63 -13.03 -20.24 -20.71
C ARG A 63 -12.59 -21.40 -19.82
N ILE A 64 -11.59 -22.17 -20.27
CA ILE A 64 -11.04 -23.30 -19.50
C ILE A 64 -10.53 -22.80 -18.14
N PHE A 65 -9.78 -21.70 -18.14
CA PHE A 65 -9.24 -21.11 -16.92
C PHE A 65 -10.33 -20.62 -15.96
N ASN A 66 -11.34 -19.90 -16.45
CA ASN A 66 -12.43 -19.44 -15.61
C ASN A 66 -13.24 -20.62 -15.04
N THR A 67 -13.45 -21.69 -15.81
CA THR A 67 -14.09 -22.92 -15.30
C THR A 67 -13.25 -23.57 -14.21
N TYR A 68 -11.93 -23.69 -14.40
CA TYR A 68 -11.00 -24.15 -13.37
C TYR A 68 -11.11 -23.31 -12.10
N GLN A 69 -11.10 -21.98 -12.23
CA GLN A 69 -11.21 -21.06 -11.10
C GLN A 69 -12.54 -21.24 -10.34
N ILE A 70 -13.65 -21.42 -11.04
CA ILE A 70 -14.95 -21.67 -10.40
C ILE A 70 -14.89 -22.96 -9.57
N ILE A 71 -14.42 -24.06 -10.15
CA ILE A 71 -14.33 -25.36 -9.46
C ILE A 71 -13.37 -25.27 -8.26
N ALA A 72 -12.21 -24.63 -8.43
CA ALA A 72 -11.21 -24.50 -7.39
C ALA A 72 -11.72 -23.66 -6.20
N ASN A 73 -12.39 -22.53 -6.46
CA ASN A 73 -12.97 -21.70 -5.39
C ASN A 73 -14.15 -22.40 -4.70
N ILE A 74 -15.01 -23.14 -5.42
CA ILE A 74 -16.08 -23.95 -4.82
C ILE A 74 -15.49 -25.03 -3.90
N SER A 75 -14.46 -25.74 -4.36
CA SER A 75 -13.77 -26.76 -3.54
C SER A 75 -13.22 -26.15 -2.25
N VAL A 76 -12.55 -24.99 -2.33
CA VAL A 76 -12.06 -24.28 -1.13
C VAL A 76 -13.21 -23.91 -0.20
N VAL A 77 -14.31 -23.35 -0.73
CA VAL A 77 -15.48 -22.96 0.07
C VAL A 77 -16.07 -24.17 0.79
N CYS A 78 -16.37 -25.26 0.08
CA CYS A 78 -16.93 -26.48 0.66
C CYS A 78 -16.00 -27.11 1.70
N SER A 79 -14.73 -27.33 1.36
CA SER A 79 -13.79 -28.02 2.24
C SER A 79 -13.44 -27.20 3.49
N MET A 80 -13.29 -25.88 3.36
CA MET A 80 -13.03 -24.99 4.50
C MET A 80 -14.27 -24.83 5.39
N SER A 81 -15.48 -24.77 4.81
CA SER A 81 -16.73 -24.70 5.58
C SER A 81 -16.93 -25.94 6.44
N TYR A 82 -16.70 -27.12 5.86
CA TYR A 82 -16.82 -28.40 6.56
C TYR A 82 -15.73 -28.57 7.63
N LEU A 83 -14.46 -28.34 7.29
CA LEU A 83 -13.37 -28.59 8.25
C LEU A 83 -13.23 -27.51 9.32
N ALA A 84 -13.18 -26.23 8.95
CA ALA A 84 -12.97 -25.15 9.92
C ALA A 84 -14.20 -24.95 10.81
N PHE A 85 -15.38 -24.74 10.22
CA PHE A 85 -16.55 -24.28 10.97
C PHE A 85 -17.45 -25.41 11.48
N TYR A 86 -17.62 -26.49 10.72
CA TYR A 86 -18.46 -27.62 11.16
C TYR A 86 -17.70 -28.61 12.05
N LYS A 87 -16.53 -29.09 11.60
CA LYS A 87 -15.78 -30.14 12.30
C LYS A 87 -14.91 -29.60 13.44
N LEU A 88 -14.02 -28.65 13.15
CA LEU A 88 -13.10 -28.07 14.13
C LEU A 88 -13.74 -26.97 15.00
N ARG A 89 -14.95 -26.53 14.65
CA ARG A 89 -15.73 -25.52 15.38
C ARG A 89 -14.95 -24.22 15.61
N TYR A 90 -14.18 -23.80 14.60
CA TYR A 90 -13.45 -22.53 14.64
C TYR A 90 -14.40 -21.38 14.97
N SER A 91 -13.95 -20.49 15.84
CA SER A 91 -14.64 -19.26 16.11
C SER A 91 -14.65 -18.39 14.85
N ILE A 92 -15.85 -17.96 14.46
CA ILE A 92 -16.06 -17.14 13.25
C ILE A 92 -15.33 -15.80 13.35
N ILE A 93 -15.17 -15.29 14.57
CA ILE A 93 -14.62 -13.96 14.82
C ILE A 93 -13.12 -14.08 15.13
N CYS A 94 -12.80 -14.80 16.20
CA CYS A 94 -11.44 -14.92 16.74
C CYS A 94 -11.08 -16.38 16.98
N GLU A 95 -10.31 -16.94 16.06
CA GLU A 95 -9.63 -18.22 16.24
C GLU A 95 -8.15 -17.93 16.56
N PRO A 96 -7.59 -18.40 17.69
CA PRO A 96 -6.22 -18.10 18.09
C PRO A 96 -5.17 -18.67 17.11
N PRO A 97 -3.95 -18.13 17.06
CA PRO A 97 -2.85 -18.64 16.25
C PRO A 97 -2.21 -19.86 16.92
N ASP A 98 -2.94 -20.98 16.98
CA ASP A 98 -2.43 -22.22 17.53
C ASP A 98 -1.81 -23.11 16.45
N ALA A 99 -0.67 -23.73 16.76
CA ALA A 99 0.03 -24.66 15.88
C ALA A 99 -0.38 -26.11 16.14
N LYS A 100 -1.70 -26.37 16.29
CA LYS A 100 -2.21 -27.74 16.51
C LYS A 100 -1.84 -28.66 15.35
N MET A 101 -1.33 -29.84 15.69
CA MET A 101 -0.81 -30.86 14.75
C MET A 101 -1.76 -32.05 14.55
N ASP A 102 -3.03 -31.93 14.96
CA ASP A 102 -4.01 -32.96 14.71
C ASP A 102 -4.32 -33.12 13.21
N ILE A 103 -4.79 -34.30 12.84
CA ILE A 103 -5.01 -34.68 11.43
C ILE A 103 -5.97 -33.72 10.73
N ASP A 104 -7.00 -33.22 11.43
CA ASP A 104 -8.01 -32.35 10.85
C ASP A 104 -7.50 -30.91 10.69
N SER A 105 -6.73 -30.39 11.65
CA SER A 105 -6.02 -29.13 11.53
C SER A 105 -5.00 -29.16 10.38
N LEU A 106 -4.22 -30.24 10.24
CA LEU A 106 -3.30 -30.40 9.10
C LEU A 106 -4.03 -30.44 7.76
N ARG A 107 -5.21 -31.08 7.68
CA ARG A 107 -6.07 -31.06 6.49
C ARG A 107 -6.57 -29.66 6.17
N LEU A 108 -6.99 -28.89 7.17
CA LEU A 108 -7.42 -27.50 6.99
C LEU A 108 -6.26 -26.62 6.47
N HIS A 109 -5.07 -26.75 7.04
CA HIS A 109 -3.88 -26.01 6.61
C HIS A 109 -3.46 -26.37 5.18
N ARG A 110 -3.62 -27.65 4.79
CA ARG A 110 -3.45 -28.08 3.39
C ARG A 110 -4.45 -27.41 2.44
N ILE A 111 -5.68 -27.18 2.88
CA ILE A 111 -6.67 -26.41 2.10
C ILE A 111 -6.27 -24.94 2.00
N GLY A 112 -5.76 -24.34 3.09
CA GLY A 112 -5.17 -23.00 3.06
C GLY A 112 -4.01 -22.88 2.06
N TYR A 113 -3.18 -23.91 1.96
CA TYR A 113 -2.11 -23.98 0.97
C TYR A 113 -2.64 -24.09 -0.46
N TYR A 114 -3.65 -24.93 -0.68
CA TYR A 114 -4.33 -25.00 -1.96
C TYR A 114 -4.97 -23.64 -2.32
N TYR A 115 -5.54 -22.94 -1.36
CA TYR A 115 -6.10 -21.60 -1.57
C TYR A 115 -5.04 -20.57 -1.98
N LEU A 116 -3.83 -20.61 -1.40
CA LEU A 116 -2.71 -19.76 -1.86
C LEU A 116 -2.37 -20.03 -3.33
N TYR A 117 -2.38 -21.28 -3.78
CA TYR A 117 -2.19 -21.61 -5.20
C TYR A 117 -3.30 -21.05 -6.09
N VAL A 118 -4.56 -21.17 -5.68
CA VAL A 118 -5.69 -20.59 -6.41
C VAL A 118 -5.46 -19.09 -6.57
N ARG A 119 -5.07 -18.38 -5.51
CA ARG A 119 -4.79 -16.93 -5.55
C ARG A 119 -3.58 -16.58 -6.41
N LEU A 120 -2.53 -17.40 -6.42
CA LEU A 120 -1.41 -17.25 -7.36
C LEU A 120 -1.84 -17.47 -8.80
N SER A 121 -2.76 -18.39 -9.05
CA SER A 121 -3.28 -18.62 -10.40
C SER A 121 -4.05 -17.40 -10.93
N ASP A 122 -4.63 -16.55 -10.07
CA ASP A 122 -5.27 -15.30 -10.47
C ASP A 122 -4.32 -14.36 -11.23
N TYR A 123 -2.99 -14.51 -11.10
CA TYR A 123 -2.02 -13.77 -11.92
C TYR A 123 -2.23 -13.97 -13.42
N PHE A 124 -2.74 -15.13 -13.83
CA PHE A 124 -3.04 -15.40 -15.23
C PHE A 124 -4.13 -14.48 -15.80
N ASP A 125 -4.99 -13.87 -14.98
CA ASP A 125 -5.99 -12.90 -15.47
C ASP A 125 -5.33 -11.71 -16.16
N THR A 126 -4.29 -11.14 -15.55
CA THR A 126 -3.53 -10.07 -16.21
C THR A 126 -2.72 -10.55 -17.41
N VAL A 127 -2.20 -11.78 -17.36
CA VAL A 127 -1.47 -12.39 -18.47
C VAL A 127 -2.40 -12.45 -19.67
N PHE A 128 -3.63 -12.92 -19.48
CA PHE A 128 -4.65 -12.91 -20.52
C PHE A 128 -5.01 -11.50 -20.99
N PHE A 129 -5.11 -10.51 -20.11
CA PHE A 129 -5.32 -9.11 -20.54
C PHE A 129 -4.20 -8.60 -21.44
N VAL A 130 -2.93 -8.90 -21.12
CA VAL A 130 -1.78 -8.49 -21.92
C VAL A 130 -1.79 -9.20 -23.28
N LEU A 131 -1.98 -10.52 -23.30
CA LEU A 131 -2.04 -11.33 -24.53
C LEU A 131 -3.26 -11.00 -25.41
N ALA A 132 -4.35 -10.52 -24.83
CA ALA A 132 -5.52 -10.02 -25.55
C ALA A 132 -5.39 -8.54 -25.98
N LYS A 133 -4.23 -7.88 -25.74
CA LYS A 133 -4.02 -6.43 -25.94
C LYS A 133 -5.04 -5.54 -25.22
N LYS A 134 -5.56 -6.01 -24.09
CA LYS A 134 -6.54 -5.32 -23.24
C LYS A 134 -5.84 -4.55 -22.11
N GLN A 135 -4.84 -3.73 -22.44
CA GLN A 135 -4.03 -3.05 -21.44
C GLN A 135 -4.82 -2.09 -20.54
N SER A 136 -5.97 -1.60 -21.00
CA SER A 136 -6.90 -0.79 -20.18
C SER A 136 -7.44 -1.54 -18.95
N HIS A 137 -7.42 -2.88 -18.97
CA HIS A 137 -7.83 -3.72 -17.85
C HIS A 137 -6.71 -3.97 -16.83
N VAL A 138 -5.44 -3.78 -17.22
CA VAL A 138 -4.28 -3.86 -16.30
C VAL A 138 -4.19 -2.54 -15.53
N THR A 139 -5.12 -2.36 -14.61
CA THR A 139 -5.23 -1.17 -13.76
C THR A 139 -4.37 -1.31 -12.52
N PHE A 140 -4.04 -0.16 -11.89
CA PHE A 140 -3.33 -0.14 -10.62
C PHE A 140 -4.06 -0.96 -9.54
N LEU A 141 -5.38 -0.75 -9.40
CA LEU A 141 -6.22 -1.51 -8.45
C LEU A 141 -6.01 -3.02 -8.62
N HIS A 142 -6.09 -3.50 -9.86
CA HIS A 142 -6.01 -4.92 -10.15
C HIS A 142 -4.62 -5.50 -9.83
N VAL A 143 -3.54 -4.85 -10.30
CA VAL A 143 -2.16 -5.32 -10.01
C VAL A 143 -1.83 -5.24 -8.53
N TYR A 144 -2.21 -4.14 -7.86
CA TYR A 144 -2.00 -3.96 -6.41
C TYR A 144 -2.72 -5.03 -5.60
N HIS A 145 -4.01 -5.27 -5.89
CA HIS A 145 -4.82 -6.30 -5.23
C HIS A 145 -4.19 -7.69 -5.38
N HIS A 146 -3.89 -8.14 -6.60
CA HIS A 146 -3.36 -9.49 -6.81
C HIS A 146 -2.00 -9.68 -6.13
N LEU A 147 -1.13 -8.68 -6.15
CA LEU A 147 0.17 -8.75 -5.47
C LEU A 147 0.00 -8.77 -3.94
N CYS A 148 -0.79 -7.85 -3.41
CA CYS A 148 -0.99 -7.68 -1.97
C CYS A 148 -1.66 -8.90 -1.32
N VAL A 149 -2.71 -9.45 -1.94
CA VAL A 149 -3.43 -10.62 -1.39
C VAL A 149 -2.55 -11.88 -1.38
N CYS A 150 -1.74 -12.11 -2.42
CA CYS A 150 -0.85 -13.27 -2.46
C CYS A 150 0.28 -13.16 -1.44
N LEU A 151 0.92 -11.98 -1.33
CA LEU A 151 2.04 -11.79 -0.40
C LEU A 151 1.59 -11.80 1.06
N ASN A 152 0.46 -11.16 1.40
CA ASN A 152 -0.08 -11.22 2.75
C ASN A 152 -0.61 -12.61 3.10
N GLY A 153 -1.27 -13.31 2.16
CA GLY A 153 -1.72 -14.69 2.36
C GLY A 153 -0.55 -15.64 2.63
N TRP A 154 0.54 -15.52 1.86
CA TRP A 154 1.77 -16.27 2.10
C TRP A 154 2.37 -15.97 3.48
N LEU A 155 2.43 -14.70 3.89
CA LEU A 155 2.97 -14.29 5.19
C LEU A 155 2.15 -14.88 6.33
N TYR A 156 0.82 -14.82 6.23
CA TYR A 156 -0.08 -15.34 7.28
C TYR A 156 0.08 -16.85 7.43
N MET A 157 0.23 -17.57 6.33
CA MET A 157 0.49 -19.01 6.36
C MET A 157 1.86 -19.35 6.95
N ARG A 158 2.91 -18.66 6.52
CA ARG A 158 4.27 -18.92 6.99
C ARG A 158 4.40 -18.70 8.49
N GLN A 159 3.69 -17.73 9.04
CA GLN A 159 3.83 -17.29 10.42
C GLN A 159 2.79 -17.92 11.37
N GLY A 160 1.93 -18.82 10.87
CA GLY A 160 0.92 -19.50 11.67
C GLY A 160 -0.30 -18.62 12.00
N TRP A 161 -0.47 -17.51 11.28
CA TRP A 161 -1.62 -16.60 11.39
C TRP A 161 -2.71 -16.90 10.36
N ALA A 162 -2.74 -18.11 9.79
CA ALA A 162 -3.75 -18.47 8.79
C ALA A 162 -5.17 -18.52 9.40
N ASN A 163 -5.29 -18.85 10.69
CA ASN A 163 -6.56 -19.01 11.39
C ASN A 163 -7.44 -17.75 11.37
N ILE A 164 -6.89 -16.56 11.64
CA ILE A 164 -7.64 -15.28 11.54
C ILE A 164 -8.15 -15.01 10.12
N GLY A 165 -7.44 -15.52 9.11
CA GLY A 165 -7.82 -15.40 7.71
C GLY A 165 -8.89 -16.38 7.24
N ALA A 166 -9.35 -17.33 8.06
CA ALA A 166 -10.25 -18.40 7.63
C ALA A 166 -11.61 -17.87 7.14
N LEU A 167 -12.28 -17.00 7.92
CA LEU A 167 -13.54 -16.39 7.50
C LEU A 167 -13.35 -15.47 6.28
N GLY A 168 -12.32 -14.62 6.30
CA GLY A 168 -12.00 -13.75 5.17
C GLY A 168 -11.70 -14.54 3.88
N GLY A 169 -10.98 -15.66 3.99
CA GLY A 169 -10.70 -16.58 2.90
C GLY A 169 -11.96 -17.24 2.36
N LEU A 170 -12.89 -17.65 3.24
CA LEU A 170 -14.18 -18.22 2.86
C LEU A 170 -15.06 -17.23 2.09
N ILE A 171 -15.20 -16.01 2.62
CA ILE A 171 -15.95 -14.93 1.96
C ILE A 171 -15.30 -14.62 0.61
N ASN A 172 -13.98 -14.45 0.57
CA ASN A 172 -13.27 -14.11 -0.65
C ASN A 172 -13.39 -15.21 -1.72
N ALA A 173 -13.24 -16.48 -1.34
CA ALA A 173 -13.44 -17.61 -2.25
C ALA A 173 -14.88 -17.66 -2.79
N SER A 174 -15.87 -17.37 -1.95
CA SER A 174 -17.28 -17.31 -2.35
C SER A 174 -17.53 -16.20 -3.38
N ILE A 175 -17.00 -15.01 -3.14
CA ILE A 175 -17.09 -13.88 -4.09
C ILE A 175 -16.31 -14.17 -5.38
N HIS A 176 -15.14 -14.80 -5.30
CA HIS A 176 -14.38 -15.21 -6.49
C HIS A 176 -15.13 -16.25 -7.32
N THR A 177 -15.85 -17.19 -6.72
CA THR A 177 -16.75 -18.11 -7.45
C THR A 177 -17.75 -17.32 -8.30
N ILE A 178 -18.46 -16.35 -7.70
CA ILE A 178 -19.45 -15.54 -8.42
C ILE A 178 -18.76 -14.67 -9.50
N MET A 179 -17.59 -14.10 -9.20
CA MET A 179 -16.83 -13.28 -10.13
C MET A 179 -16.34 -14.08 -11.35
N TYR A 180 -15.82 -15.29 -11.17
CA TYR A 180 -15.36 -16.13 -12.28
C TYR A 180 -16.52 -16.71 -13.09
N ILE A 181 -17.69 -16.98 -12.46
CA ILE A 181 -18.94 -17.26 -13.21
C ILE A 181 -19.26 -16.09 -14.14
N TYR A 182 -19.23 -14.86 -13.62
CA TYR A 182 -19.43 -13.66 -14.44
C TYR A 182 -18.42 -13.57 -15.60
N PHE A 183 -17.13 -13.79 -15.34
CA PHE A 183 -16.09 -13.72 -16.38
C PHE A 183 -16.23 -14.83 -17.43
N LEU A 184 -16.62 -16.05 -17.04
CA LEU A 184 -16.91 -17.14 -17.96
C LEU A 184 -18.07 -16.78 -18.89
N LEU A 185 -19.20 -16.36 -18.32
CA LEU A 185 -20.38 -15.95 -19.07
C LEU A 185 -20.08 -14.77 -20.01
N ALA A 186 -19.24 -13.83 -19.58
CA ALA A 186 -18.83 -12.68 -20.41
C ALA A 186 -18.01 -13.06 -21.65
N THR A 187 -17.49 -14.29 -21.75
CA THR A 187 -16.82 -14.79 -22.96
C THR A 187 -17.79 -15.20 -24.06
N PHE A 188 -19.07 -15.44 -23.75
CA PHE A 188 -20.10 -15.83 -24.70
C PHE A 188 -20.86 -14.59 -25.19
N PRO A 189 -20.85 -14.27 -26.51
CA PRO A 189 -21.51 -13.09 -27.05
C PRO A 189 -23.01 -13.03 -26.74
N THR A 190 -23.69 -14.18 -26.77
CA THR A 190 -25.13 -14.34 -26.45
C THR A 190 -25.43 -13.99 -24.99
N MET A 191 -24.54 -14.34 -24.07
CA MET A 191 -24.75 -14.13 -22.63
C MET A 191 -24.45 -12.71 -22.19
N ARG A 192 -23.58 -11.96 -22.89
CA ARG A 192 -23.19 -10.58 -22.48
C ARG A 192 -24.36 -9.64 -22.24
N ARG A 193 -25.44 -9.77 -23.01
CA ARG A 193 -26.66 -8.94 -22.85
C ARG A 193 -27.39 -9.21 -21.53
N HIS A 194 -27.29 -10.44 -21.01
CA HIS A 194 -27.95 -10.88 -19.80
C HIS A 194 -27.15 -10.58 -18.52
N LEU A 195 -25.94 -10.03 -18.63
CA LEU A 195 -25.04 -9.74 -17.51
C LEU A 195 -25.27 -8.36 -16.88
N TRP A 196 -26.54 -7.99 -16.69
CA TRP A 196 -26.96 -6.71 -16.10
C TRP A 196 -26.51 -6.55 -14.63
N TRP A 197 -26.30 -7.66 -13.93
CA TRP A 197 -25.96 -7.70 -12.51
C TRP A 197 -24.47 -7.43 -12.19
N LYS A 198 -23.67 -7.03 -13.17
CA LYS A 198 -22.26 -6.64 -12.99
C LYS A 198 -22.06 -5.62 -11.84
N LYS A 199 -22.99 -4.67 -11.72
CA LYS A 199 -22.98 -3.64 -10.66
C LYS A 199 -23.16 -4.26 -9.27
N HIS A 200 -24.08 -5.21 -9.14
CA HIS A 200 -24.34 -5.93 -7.90
C HIS A 200 -23.14 -6.80 -7.49
N LEU A 201 -22.43 -7.41 -8.45
CA LEU A 201 -21.18 -8.10 -8.17
C LEU A 201 -20.14 -7.16 -7.54
N THR A 202 -19.99 -5.94 -8.07
CA THR A 202 -19.06 -4.95 -7.47
C THR A 202 -19.50 -4.49 -6.08
N LEU A 203 -20.80 -4.41 -5.82
CA LEU A 203 -21.33 -4.12 -4.47
C LEU A 203 -21.05 -5.26 -3.49
N LEU A 204 -21.23 -6.52 -3.90
CA LEU A 204 -20.85 -7.69 -3.10
C LEU A 204 -19.35 -7.70 -2.79
N GLN A 205 -18.52 -7.34 -3.77
CA GLN A 205 -17.07 -7.18 -3.59
C GLN A 205 -16.71 -6.06 -2.60
N MET A 206 -17.51 -5.01 -2.48
CA MET A 206 -17.29 -3.98 -1.45
C MET A 206 -17.78 -4.44 -0.07
N ALA A 207 -18.91 -5.15 -0.02
CA ALA A 207 -19.48 -5.68 1.22
C ALA A 207 -18.53 -6.68 1.90
N GLN A 208 -17.84 -7.54 1.14
CA GLN A 208 -16.81 -8.44 1.71
C GLN A 208 -15.70 -7.67 2.42
N PHE A 209 -15.24 -6.53 1.89
CA PHE A 209 -14.15 -5.79 2.51
C PHE A 209 -14.60 -5.14 3.81
N ILE A 210 -15.85 -4.66 3.87
CA ILE A 210 -16.44 -4.15 5.12
C ILE A 210 -16.48 -5.27 6.16
N ALA A 211 -16.97 -6.46 5.79
CA ALA A 211 -17.02 -7.62 6.70
C ALA A 211 -15.62 -8.00 7.21
N MET A 212 -14.62 -8.02 6.33
CA MET A 212 -13.23 -8.32 6.70
C MET A 212 -12.63 -7.24 7.61
N ILE A 213 -12.87 -5.95 7.33
CA ILE A 213 -12.42 -4.85 8.20
C ILE A 213 -13.03 -4.99 9.58
N SER A 214 -14.35 -5.23 9.67
CA SER A 214 -15.05 -5.44 10.93
C SER A 214 -14.45 -6.62 11.71
N GLN A 215 -14.15 -7.74 11.05
CA GLN A 215 -13.51 -8.89 11.69
C GLN A 215 -12.15 -8.51 12.29
N PHE A 216 -11.26 -7.84 11.55
CA PHE A 216 -9.96 -7.41 12.08
C PHE A 216 -10.09 -6.42 13.24
N VAL A 217 -11.07 -5.52 13.21
CA VAL A 217 -11.33 -4.57 14.31
C VAL A 217 -11.80 -5.31 15.56
N ILE A 218 -12.68 -6.31 15.43
CA ILE A 218 -13.16 -7.10 16.57
C ILE A 218 -12.04 -7.98 17.14
N VAL A 219 -11.23 -8.63 16.29
CA VAL A 219 -10.08 -9.41 16.78
C VAL A 219 -9.04 -8.51 17.45
N TYR A 220 -8.88 -7.28 16.97
CA TYR A 220 -8.02 -6.30 17.62
C TYR A 220 -8.55 -5.89 19.00
N SER A 221 -9.86 -5.65 19.14
CA SER A 221 -10.44 -5.31 20.45
C SER A 221 -10.38 -6.48 21.45
N GLN A 222 -10.31 -7.72 20.95
CA GLN A 222 -10.15 -8.94 21.74
C GLN A 222 -8.72 -9.48 21.72
N HIS A 223 -7.72 -8.65 21.40
CA HIS A 223 -6.33 -9.07 21.19
C HIS A 223 -5.77 -9.92 22.34
N ASP A 224 -6.07 -9.54 23.59
CA ASP A 224 -5.55 -10.22 24.79
C ASP A 224 -6.09 -11.64 24.94
N HIS A 225 -7.25 -11.94 24.35
CA HIS A 225 -7.83 -13.27 24.28
C HIS A 225 -7.40 -14.04 23.02
N CYS A 226 -7.13 -13.35 21.92
CA CYS A 226 -6.85 -13.95 20.61
C CYS A 226 -5.36 -14.24 20.37
N GLY A 227 -4.44 -13.49 20.99
CA GLY A 227 -2.99 -13.76 20.93
C GLY A 227 -2.29 -13.36 19.61
N TYR A 228 -2.92 -12.57 18.74
CA TYR A 228 -2.30 -12.09 17.49
C TYR A 228 -1.55 -10.79 17.68
N PRO A 229 -0.30 -10.61 17.21
CA PRO A 229 0.41 -9.34 17.40
C PRO A 229 -0.37 -8.12 16.85
N LYS A 230 -0.57 -7.10 17.69
CA LYS A 230 -1.29 -5.84 17.34
C LYS A 230 -0.90 -5.27 15.96
N GLY A 231 0.39 -5.26 15.63
CA GLY A 231 0.90 -4.74 14.36
C GLY A 231 0.36 -5.47 13.12
N VAL A 232 0.12 -6.78 13.21
CA VAL A 232 -0.42 -7.60 12.11
C VAL A 232 -1.88 -7.26 11.86
N LEU A 233 -2.65 -7.12 12.93
CA LEU A 233 -4.06 -6.74 12.87
C LEU A 233 -4.25 -5.34 12.27
N ILE A 234 -3.44 -4.36 12.71
CA ILE A 234 -3.43 -3.00 12.16
C ILE A 234 -3.06 -3.01 10.67
N ASN A 235 -2.02 -3.76 10.29
CA ASN A 235 -1.64 -3.92 8.88
C ASN A 235 -2.78 -4.55 8.05
N GLY A 236 -3.48 -5.55 8.58
CA GLY A 236 -4.67 -6.13 7.96
C GLY A 236 -5.76 -5.10 7.69
N ILE A 237 -6.11 -4.29 8.70
CA ILE A 237 -7.10 -3.21 8.58
C ILE A 237 -6.70 -2.22 7.49
N ILE A 238 -5.46 -1.73 7.51
CA ILE A 238 -4.97 -0.74 6.53
C ILE A 238 -5.01 -1.32 5.11
N ASN A 239 -4.54 -2.55 4.91
CA ASN A 239 -4.50 -3.16 3.58
C ASN A 239 -5.90 -3.37 3.00
N VAL A 240 -6.84 -3.91 3.78
CA VAL A 240 -8.22 -4.12 3.32
C VAL A 240 -8.92 -2.77 3.09
N LEU A 241 -8.66 -1.76 3.92
CA LEU A 241 -9.18 -0.40 3.73
C LEU A 241 -8.69 0.23 2.42
N ILE A 242 -7.40 0.09 2.09
CA ILE A 242 -6.85 0.59 0.82
C ILE A 242 -7.58 -0.07 -0.36
N ILE A 243 -7.74 -1.40 -0.34
CA ILE A 243 -8.43 -2.13 -1.40
C ILE A 243 -9.90 -1.67 -1.50
N PHE A 244 -10.59 -1.52 -0.37
CA PHE A 244 -11.96 -1.00 -0.34
C PHE A 244 -12.08 0.38 -1.00
N LEU A 245 -11.20 1.33 -0.65
CA LEU A 245 -11.20 2.68 -1.24
C LEU A 245 -10.94 2.65 -2.75
N LEU A 246 -10.05 1.77 -3.22
CA LEU A 246 -9.80 1.59 -4.65
C LEU A 246 -11.02 1.01 -5.39
N PHE A 247 -11.77 0.11 -4.76
CA PHE A 247 -13.03 -0.43 -5.31
C PHE A 247 -14.14 0.62 -5.35
N VAL A 248 -14.26 1.46 -4.31
CA VAL A 248 -15.20 2.60 -4.30
C VAL A 248 -14.89 3.56 -5.45
N ALA A 249 -13.62 3.91 -5.63
CA ALA A 249 -13.18 4.77 -6.74
C ALA A 249 -13.50 4.14 -8.12
N PHE A 250 -13.32 2.82 -8.26
CA PHE A 250 -13.71 2.08 -9.47
C PHE A 250 -15.23 2.12 -9.69
N TYR A 251 -16.04 1.82 -8.68
CA TYR A 251 -17.50 1.78 -8.77
C TYR A 251 -18.08 3.11 -9.24
N ILE A 252 -17.60 4.21 -8.67
CA ILE A 252 -17.98 5.57 -9.03
C ILE A 252 -17.63 5.87 -10.49
N LYS A 253 -16.39 5.60 -10.87
CA LYS A 253 -15.89 5.89 -12.22
C LYS A 253 -16.65 5.10 -13.28
N THR A 254 -17.00 3.85 -13.00
CA THR A 254 -17.55 2.93 -14.00
C THR A 254 -19.07 2.95 -14.09
N TYR A 255 -19.80 3.01 -12.96
CA TYR A 255 -21.26 2.89 -12.97
C TYR A 255 -21.95 4.24 -12.88
N LEU A 256 -21.58 5.06 -11.90
CA LEU A 256 -22.29 6.33 -11.63
C LEU A 256 -22.04 7.38 -12.70
N ARG A 257 -20.84 7.39 -13.30
CA ARG A 257 -20.51 8.30 -14.40
C ARG A 257 -21.08 7.85 -15.75
N SER A 258 -21.31 6.54 -15.95
CA SER A 258 -21.81 5.98 -17.22
C SER A 258 -23.34 6.07 -17.35
N GLU A 259 -24.08 6.03 -16.23
CA GLU A 259 -25.56 6.08 -16.23
C GLU A 259 -26.13 7.50 -16.44
N GLY A 260 -25.30 8.53 -16.70
CA GLY A 260 -25.76 9.91 -16.87
C GLY A 260 -26.39 10.53 -15.61
N LYS A 261 -26.52 9.79 -14.50
CA LYS A 261 -26.96 10.31 -13.18
C LYS A 261 -26.06 11.44 -12.65
N ILE A 262 -24.90 11.61 -13.26
CA ILE A 262 -24.00 12.76 -13.08
C ILE A 262 -23.84 13.42 -14.46
N THR A 263 -24.84 14.23 -14.87
CA THR A 263 -24.97 14.73 -16.25
C THR A 263 -24.00 15.84 -16.64
N LYS A 264 -23.30 16.49 -15.70
CA LYS A 264 -22.23 17.46 -16.00
C LYS A 264 -21.46 17.83 -14.73
N VAL A 265 -20.36 17.12 -14.45
CA VAL A 265 -19.30 17.65 -13.57
C VAL A 265 -17.94 17.22 -14.12
N GLN A 266 -17.01 18.19 -14.24
CA GLN A 266 -15.57 17.96 -14.42
C GLN A 266 -15.08 16.91 -13.41
N PRO A 267 -14.01 16.16 -13.71
CA PRO A 267 -13.69 14.92 -12.99
C PRO A 267 -13.64 15.15 -11.48
N ASP A 268 -14.22 14.19 -10.75
CA ASP A 268 -14.04 13.95 -9.30
C ASP A 268 -15.01 14.67 -8.36
N THR A 269 -16.23 14.13 -8.20
CA THR A 269 -17.16 14.58 -7.15
C THR A 269 -18.03 13.48 -6.54
N SER A 270 -17.93 12.21 -6.98
CA SER A 270 -18.87 11.18 -6.52
C SER A 270 -18.43 10.38 -5.28
N ILE A 271 -17.16 10.46 -4.87
CA ILE A 271 -16.70 9.73 -3.65
C ILE A 271 -17.24 10.43 -2.40
N VAL A 272 -17.25 11.76 -2.38
CA VAL A 272 -17.58 12.57 -1.20
C VAL A 272 -19.08 12.71 -0.98
N THR A 273 -19.90 12.83 -2.04
CA THR A 273 -21.37 12.87 -1.89
C THR A 273 -21.91 11.54 -1.38
N ILE A 274 -21.26 10.42 -1.73
CA ILE A 274 -21.68 9.08 -1.27
C ILE A 274 -21.13 8.78 0.11
N LEU A 275 -19.92 9.21 0.46
CA LEU A 275 -19.44 9.20 1.85
C LEU A 275 -20.32 10.09 2.75
N GLY A 276 -20.82 11.22 2.23
CA GLY A 276 -21.78 12.06 2.93
C GLY A 276 -23.13 11.38 3.16
N HIS A 277 -23.72 10.76 2.14
CA HIS A 277 -25.01 10.06 2.26
C HIS A 277 -24.93 8.73 3.04
N LEU A 278 -23.84 7.97 2.93
CA LEU A 278 -23.65 6.73 3.71
C LEU A 278 -23.40 7.01 5.20
N VAL A 279 -22.81 8.17 5.54
CA VAL A 279 -22.67 8.63 6.93
C VAL A 279 -24.02 9.11 7.49
N HIS A 280 -24.94 9.57 6.64
CA HIS A 280 -26.19 10.19 7.08
C HIS A 280 -27.39 9.23 7.16
N GLU A 281 -27.41 8.12 6.40
CA GLU A 281 -28.58 7.22 6.33
C GLU A 281 -28.31 5.73 6.65
N GLY A 282 -27.07 5.34 6.98
CA GLY A 282 -26.73 3.94 7.24
C GLY A 282 -25.93 3.73 8.52
N GLY A 283 -26.61 3.68 9.66
CA GLY A 283 -26.16 2.92 10.86
C GLY A 283 -24.75 3.18 11.39
N CYS A 284 -24.12 4.32 11.09
CA CYS A 284 -22.76 4.66 11.53
C CYS A 284 -22.78 5.44 12.85
N VAL A 285 -23.55 4.97 13.84
CA VAL A 285 -23.61 5.58 15.18
C VAL A 285 -22.73 4.81 16.18
N ILE A 286 -22.43 3.54 15.93
CA ILE A 286 -21.58 2.72 16.84
C ILE A 286 -20.08 2.91 16.54
N MET A 287 -19.71 3.30 15.32
CA MET A 287 -18.30 3.37 14.88
C MET A 287 -17.54 4.64 15.30
N LYS A 288 -18.20 5.58 15.99
CA LYS A 288 -17.57 6.85 16.40
C LYS A 288 -16.71 6.71 17.66
N ASN A 289 -17.01 5.74 18.52
CA ASN A 289 -16.35 5.60 19.82
C ASN A 289 -15.17 4.60 19.78
N ASP A 290 -15.29 3.49 19.04
CA ASP A 290 -14.30 2.41 19.11
C ASP A 290 -13.11 2.57 18.16
N LEU A 291 -13.29 3.13 16.95
CA LEU A 291 -12.16 3.44 16.07
C LEU A 291 -11.32 4.61 16.63
N LEU A 292 -11.99 5.54 17.32
CA LEU A 292 -11.35 6.69 17.97
C LEU A 292 -10.59 6.25 19.22
N SER A 293 -11.12 5.31 20.02
CA SER A 293 -10.39 4.70 21.15
C SER A 293 -9.21 3.82 20.69
N LEU A 294 -9.33 3.14 19.55
CA LEU A 294 -8.26 2.36 18.87
C LEU A 294 -7.04 3.21 18.49
N ILE A 295 -7.34 4.40 17.98
CA ILE A 295 -6.37 5.38 17.50
C ILE A 295 -5.75 6.11 18.71
N LEU A 296 -6.52 6.30 19.78
CA LEU A 296 -6.12 6.91 21.04
C LEU A 296 -5.44 5.94 22.02
N ASP A 297 -5.18 4.66 21.68
CA ASP A 297 -4.52 3.70 22.59
C ASP A 297 -3.19 4.28 23.11
N GLU A 298 -3.12 4.36 24.45
CA GLU A 298 -2.12 5.11 25.20
C GLU A 298 -0.94 4.24 25.63
N ASN A 299 -1.10 2.91 25.59
CA ASN A 299 -0.28 1.93 26.31
C ASN A 299 1.03 1.51 25.62
N GLY A 300 1.50 2.26 24.61
CA GLY A 300 2.78 2.03 23.92
C GLY A 300 3.46 3.30 23.42
N ARG A 301 3.02 4.47 23.89
CA ARG A 301 3.51 5.77 23.42
C ARG A 301 4.90 6.08 23.98
N ASP A 302 5.72 6.73 23.16
CA ASP A 302 6.95 7.35 23.63
C ASP A 302 6.64 8.48 24.63
N PRO A 303 7.04 8.35 25.91
CA PRO A 303 6.69 9.30 26.96
C PRO A 303 7.28 10.70 26.72
N ARG A 304 8.31 10.83 25.89
CA ARG A 304 9.00 12.10 25.62
C ARG A 304 8.14 13.13 24.88
N PHE A 305 7.03 12.70 24.30
CA PHE A 305 6.19 13.55 23.46
C PHE A 305 4.74 13.65 23.95
N ILE A 306 4.45 13.17 25.17
CA ILE A 306 3.17 13.40 25.82
C ILE A 306 2.95 14.92 25.94
N GLY A 307 1.78 15.40 25.51
CA GLY A 307 1.45 16.84 25.50
C GLY A 307 1.95 17.64 24.29
N TYR A 308 2.72 17.04 23.36
CA TYR A 308 3.15 17.75 22.14
C TYR A 308 2.01 17.83 21.10
N PRO A 309 1.70 19.02 20.55
CA PRO A 309 0.71 19.19 19.48
C PRO A 309 1.04 18.33 18.24
N PHE A 310 0.04 17.77 17.58
CA PHE A 310 0.15 16.88 16.40
C PHE A 310 0.79 15.50 16.63
N TYR A 311 1.35 15.27 17.80
CA TYR A 311 2.06 14.05 18.12
C TYR A 311 1.26 13.16 19.07
N ASP A 312 0.90 13.73 20.22
CA ASP A 312 0.23 13.01 21.30
C ASP A 312 -1.12 12.46 20.84
N SER A 313 -1.84 13.24 20.02
CA SER A 313 -3.12 12.81 19.48
C SER A 313 -3.09 12.64 17.95
N PRO A 314 -3.41 11.44 17.44
CA PRO A 314 -3.56 11.16 16.00
C PRO A 314 -4.67 11.98 15.34
N LYS A 315 -5.65 12.45 16.12
CA LYS A 315 -6.78 13.22 15.61
C LYS A 315 -6.34 14.45 14.82
N TYR A 316 -5.22 15.05 15.19
CA TYR A 316 -4.67 16.23 14.51
C TYR A 316 -4.05 15.87 13.16
N LEU A 317 -3.27 14.80 13.08
CA LEU A 317 -2.68 14.33 11.83
C LEU A 317 -3.76 13.83 10.85
N LEU A 318 -4.70 13.02 11.35
CA LEU A 318 -5.82 12.51 10.56
C LEU A 318 -6.74 13.66 10.12
N GLY A 319 -6.98 14.63 11.00
CA GLY A 319 -7.72 15.84 10.69
C GLY A 319 -7.07 16.66 9.58
N ILE A 320 -5.77 16.99 9.70
CA ILE A 320 -5.04 17.71 8.64
C ILE A 320 -5.04 16.91 7.33
N SER A 321 -4.81 15.60 7.40
CA SER A 321 -4.79 14.74 6.22
C SER A 321 -6.17 14.65 5.55
N ALA A 322 -7.26 14.61 6.33
CA ALA A 322 -8.62 14.66 5.81
C ALA A 322 -8.93 16.01 5.17
N VAL A 323 -8.53 17.12 5.80
CA VAL A 323 -8.66 18.48 5.24
C VAL A 323 -7.87 18.62 3.95
N TYR A 324 -6.64 18.10 3.92
CA TYR A 324 -5.80 18.07 2.73
C TYR A 324 -6.46 17.29 1.58
N LEU A 325 -6.93 16.06 1.84
CA LEU A 325 -7.62 15.25 0.85
C LEU A 325 -8.91 15.92 0.36
N ALA A 326 -9.68 16.51 1.29
CA ALA A 326 -10.87 17.29 0.96
C ALA A 326 -10.52 18.50 0.09
N PHE A 327 -9.44 19.21 0.39
CA PHE A 327 -8.98 20.34 -0.42
C PHE A 327 -8.56 19.91 -1.82
N VAL A 328 -7.68 18.91 -1.91
CA VAL A 328 -7.08 18.48 -3.17
C VAL A 328 -8.11 17.88 -4.11
N TYR A 329 -9.01 17.04 -3.60
CA TYR A 329 -9.99 16.34 -4.45
C TYR A 329 -11.33 17.04 -4.58
N TYR A 330 -11.71 17.93 -3.65
CA TYR A 330 -13.07 18.51 -3.64
C TYR A 330 -13.09 20.03 -3.57
N ILE A 331 -12.64 20.64 -2.47
CA ILE A 331 -12.81 22.07 -2.19
C ILE A 331 -12.03 22.90 -3.22
N GLY A 332 -10.75 22.60 -3.42
CA GLY A 332 -9.87 23.34 -4.32
C GLY A 332 -10.30 23.26 -5.79
N PRO A 333 -10.53 22.07 -6.38
CA PRO A 333 -11.00 21.95 -7.77
C PRO A 333 -12.35 22.65 -7.99
N ARG A 334 -13.29 22.54 -7.04
CA ARG A 334 -14.61 23.19 -7.13
C ARG A 334 -14.50 24.72 -7.03
N PHE A 335 -13.69 25.22 -6.09
CA PHE A 335 -13.38 26.64 -5.95
C PHE A 335 -12.73 27.22 -7.21
N MET A 336 -11.85 26.45 -7.85
CA MET A 336 -11.14 26.86 -9.06
C MET A 336 -11.95 26.69 -10.35
N ARG A 337 -13.09 25.99 -10.35
CA ARG A 337 -13.86 25.64 -11.58
C ARG A 337 -14.09 26.85 -12.49
N ASN A 338 -14.64 27.93 -11.92
CA ASN A 338 -15.01 29.15 -12.64
C ASN A 338 -13.97 30.28 -12.53
N ARG A 339 -12.80 30.02 -11.93
CA ARG A 339 -11.74 31.02 -11.74
C ARG A 339 -10.60 30.83 -12.74
N LYS A 340 -9.88 31.89 -13.10
CA LYS A 340 -8.63 31.76 -13.84
C LYS A 340 -7.55 31.12 -12.93
N PRO A 341 -6.55 30.41 -13.46
CA PRO A 341 -5.45 29.86 -12.67
C PRO A 341 -4.79 30.95 -11.83
N VAL A 342 -4.59 30.70 -10.53
CA VAL A 342 -3.93 31.67 -9.65
C VAL A 342 -2.47 31.80 -10.07
N HIS A 343 -1.91 33.00 -10.02
CA HIS A 343 -0.50 33.24 -10.26
C HIS A 343 0.34 32.77 -9.07
N VAL A 344 0.46 31.45 -8.90
CA VAL A 344 1.09 30.80 -7.74
C VAL A 344 2.62 30.84 -7.77
N LYS A 345 3.25 31.28 -8.87
CA LYS A 345 4.72 31.21 -9.05
C LYS A 345 5.53 31.89 -7.94
N PRO A 346 5.20 33.10 -7.45
CA PRO A 346 5.95 33.75 -6.38
C PRO A 346 5.86 32.95 -5.07
N TYR A 347 4.68 32.41 -4.76
CA TYR A 347 4.45 31.59 -3.59
C TYR A 347 5.21 30.26 -3.66
N ILE A 348 5.23 29.60 -4.82
CA ILE A 348 6.03 28.39 -5.05
C ILE A 348 7.52 28.67 -4.87
N ARG A 349 8.03 29.85 -5.28
CA ARG A 349 9.43 30.21 -5.08
C ARG A 349 9.78 30.33 -3.59
N ILE A 350 8.97 31.08 -2.84
CA ILE A 350 9.14 31.26 -1.39
C ILE A 350 9.05 29.91 -0.69
N PHE A 351 8.04 29.10 -1.04
CA PHE A 351 7.83 27.78 -0.46
C PHE A 351 8.99 26.82 -0.75
N ASN A 352 9.45 26.74 -2.00
CA ASN A 352 10.59 25.88 -2.35
C ASN A 352 11.88 26.35 -1.66
N ALA A 353 12.10 27.66 -1.50
CA ALA A 353 13.25 28.19 -0.75
C ALA A 353 13.16 27.82 0.74
N PHE A 354 11.98 27.95 1.35
CA PHE A 354 11.72 27.49 2.72
C PHE A 354 11.99 25.99 2.87
N GLN A 355 11.48 25.18 1.93
CA GLN A 355 11.70 23.73 1.93
C GLN A 355 13.18 23.36 1.84
N ILE A 356 13.94 24.01 0.94
CA ILE A 356 15.39 23.80 0.84
C ILE A 356 16.06 24.13 2.17
N PHE A 357 15.78 25.30 2.75
CA PHE A 357 16.38 25.73 4.01
C PHE A 357 16.03 24.79 5.18
N ALA A 358 14.75 24.44 5.35
CA ALA A 358 14.29 23.56 6.41
C ALA A 358 14.92 22.16 6.31
N ASN A 359 15.07 21.62 5.10
CA ASN A 359 15.74 20.33 4.89
C ASN A 359 17.25 20.41 5.14
N ILE A 360 17.93 21.52 4.77
CA ILE A 360 19.35 21.74 5.10
C ILE A 360 19.55 21.77 6.62
N LEU A 361 18.71 22.52 7.35
CA LEU A 361 18.78 22.58 8.80
C LEU A 361 18.56 21.21 9.43
N TYR A 362 17.57 20.44 8.96
CA TYR A 362 17.31 19.09 9.45
C TYR A 362 18.50 18.15 9.20
N VAL A 363 19.08 18.17 8.00
CA VAL A 363 20.26 17.36 7.67
C VAL A 363 21.45 17.73 8.56
N GLY A 364 21.75 19.02 8.72
CA GLY A 364 22.87 19.48 9.54
C GLY A 364 22.71 19.13 11.02
N MET A 365 21.54 19.44 11.61
CA MET A 365 21.26 19.16 13.02
C MET A 365 21.22 17.66 13.32
N THR A 366 20.57 16.86 12.47
CA THR A 366 20.49 15.41 12.66
C THR A 366 21.87 14.77 12.49
N THR A 367 22.69 15.23 11.55
CA THR A 367 24.06 14.72 11.37
C THR A 367 24.92 14.98 12.61
N TYR A 368 24.87 16.21 13.13
CA TYR A 368 25.63 16.60 14.32
C TYR A 368 25.14 15.88 15.59
N LEU A 369 23.83 15.80 15.82
CA LEU A 369 23.28 15.20 17.04
C LEU A 369 23.35 13.67 17.00
N ALA A 370 22.83 13.03 15.95
CA ALA A 370 22.74 11.58 15.88
C ALA A 370 24.11 10.92 15.66
N TYR A 371 24.88 11.38 14.68
CA TYR A 371 26.11 10.66 14.26
C TYR A 371 27.38 11.20 14.90
N TYR A 372 27.48 12.50 15.20
CA TYR A 372 28.69 13.07 15.83
C TYR A 372 28.63 13.05 17.35
N LYS A 373 27.51 13.46 17.96
CA LYS A 373 27.36 13.50 19.43
C LYS A 373 26.96 12.16 20.02
N LEU A 374 25.88 11.57 19.50
CA LEU A 374 25.31 10.32 20.03
C LEU A 374 25.94 9.05 19.43
N ASN A 375 26.81 9.19 18.42
CA ASN A 375 27.50 8.09 17.74
C ASN A 375 26.55 6.97 17.26
N PHE A 376 25.40 7.35 16.69
CA PHE A 376 24.43 6.41 16.16
C PHE A 376 25.07 5.53 15.09
N SER A 377 24.74 4.24 15.14
CA SER A 377 25.11 3.34 14.07
C SER A 377 24.25 3.62 12.84
N VAL A 378 24.90 3.86 11.70
CA VAL A 378 24.22 4.00 10.39
C VAL A 378 23.49 2.72 9.96
N VAL A 379 23.89 1.59 10.53
CA VAL A 379 23.35 0.27 10.17
C VAL A 379 22.12 -0.07 11.01
N CYS A 380 22.26 0.07 12.33
CA CYS A 380 21.28 -0.42 13.29
C CYS A 380 21.44 0.35 14.60
N GLU A 381 20.48 1.22 14.90
CA GLU A 381 20.38 1.91 16.18
C GLU A 381 19.13 1.41 16.91
N PRO A 382 19.26 0.75 18.08
CA PRO A 382 18.12 0.15 18.77
C PRO A 382 17.11 1.20 19.28
N PRO A 383 15.86 0.79 19.55
CA PRO A 383 14.88 1.69 20.14
C PRO A 383 15.37 2.13 21.52
N ASN A 384 15.34 3.44 21.77
CA ASN A 384 15.81 4.02 23.02
C ASN A 384 14.91 5.19 23.44
N ILE A 385 14.49 5.18 24.71
CA ILE A 385 13.62 6.18 25.36
C ILE A 385 14.41 7.10 26.30
N LYS A 386 15.76 7.07 26.25
CA LYS A 386 16.60 7.99 27.04
C LYS A 386 16.17 9.44 26.87
N THR A 387 16.22 10.15 27.99
CA THR A 387 15.83 11.55 28.18
C THR A 387 17.04 12.46 28.39
N ASP A 388 18.23 12.03 27.98
CA ASP A 388 19.41 12.90 27.99
C ASP A 388 19.22 14.10 27.05
N THR A 389 19.97 15.17 27.32
CA THR A 389 19.79 16.47 26.64
C THR A 389 19.94 16.38 25.13
N ASP A 390 20.85 15.53 24.64
CA ASP A 390 21.13 15.42 23.21
C ASP A 390 20.12 14.50 22.51
N SER A 391 19.70 13.40 23.14
CA SER A 391 18.57 12.58 22.68
C SER A 391 17.27 13.37 22.60
N LEU A 392 16.95 14.19 23.62
CA LEU A 392 15.77 15.06 23.58
C LEU A 392 15.85 16.12 22.48
N ARG A 393 17.04 16.68 22.23
CA ARG A 393 17.27 17.60 21.10
C ARG A 393 17.05 16.91 19.76
N LEU A 394 17.57 15.68 19.58
CA LEU A 394 17.37 14.90 18.35
C LEU A 394 15.88 14.60 18.13
N GLN A 395 15.17 14.22 19.19
CA GLN A 395 13.72 14.00 19.14
C GLN A 395 12.95 15.27 18.77
N LYS A 396 13.35 16.42 19.30
CA LYS A 396 12.78 17.72 18.94
C LYS A 396 13.05 18.09 17.47
N VAL A 397 14.22 17.75 16.94
CA VAL A 397 14.54 17.93 15.51
C VAL A 397 13.65 17.05 14.64
N GLY A 398 13.43 15.78 15.00
CA GLY A 398 12.45 14.91 14.35
C GLY A 398 11.03 15.47 14.41
N TYR A 399 10.63 16.08 15.53
CA TYR A 399 9.33 16.73 15.67
C TYR A 399 9.14 17.87 14.68
N TYR A 400 10.13 18.76 14.54
CA TYR A 400 10.08 19.80 13.51
C TYR A 400 10.07 19.24 12.09
N TYR A 401 10.72 18.11 11.86
CA TYR A 401 10.72 17.45 10.56
C TYR A 401 9.34 16.95 10.14
N LEU A 402 8.51 16.48 11.09
CA LEU A 402 7.13 16.13 10.82
C LEU A 402 6.35 17.34 10.25
N TYR A 403 6.57 18.55 10.78
CA TYR A 403 5.96 19.77 10.22
C TYR A 403 6.45 20.09 8.82
N VAL A 404 7.73 19.91 8.54
CA VAL A 404 8.28 20.06 7.17
C VAL A 404 7.56 19.10 6.23
N ARG A 405 7.37 17.84 6.62
CA ARG A 405 6.66 16.85 5.81
C ARG A 405 5.17 17.16 5.65
N LEU A 406 4.50 17.64 6.69
CA LEU A 406 3.12 18.13 6.59
C LEU A 406 3.00 19.34 5.67
N SER A 407 4.02 20.21 5.64
CA SER A 407 4.04 21.35 4.72
C SER A 407 4.17 20.93 3.25
N ASP A 408 4.65 19.72 2.95
CA ASP A 408 4.67 19.17 1.58
C ASP A 408 3.25 19.04 1.00
N TYR A 409 2.20 19.00 1.82
CA TYR A 409 0.81 19.06 1.34
C TYR A 409 0.52 20.33 0.54
N LEU A 410 1.26 21.42 0.78
CA LEU A 410 1.12 22.67 0.04
C LEU A 410 1.51 22.52 -1.44
N ASP A 411 2.41 21.59 -1.81
CA ASP A 411 2.76 21.34 -3.22
C ASP A 411 1.52 20.99 -4.05
N THR A 412 0.74 20.04 -3.54
CA THR A 412 -0.50 19.60 -4.16
C THR A 412 -1.53 20.70 -4.18
N MET A 413 -1.59 21.51 -3.12
CA MET A 413 -2.47 22.68 -3.08
C MET A 413 -2.10 23.71 -4.16
N PHE A 414 -0.80 23.96 -4.38
CA PHE A 414 -0.34 24.85 -5.46
C PHE A 414 -0.68 24.28 -6.84
N PHE A 415 -0.60 22.97 -7.07
CA PHE A 415 -1.03 22.37 -8.35
C PHE A 415 -2.53 22.59 -8.60
N VAL A 416 -3.36 22.45 -7.57
CA VAL A 416 -4.80 22.67 -7.66
C VAL A 416 -5.11 24.14 -7.98
N LEU A 417 -4.49 25.09 -7.26
CA LEU A 417 -4.64 26.53 -7.49
C LEU A 417 -4.08 26.98 -8.85
N ALA A 418 -3.07 26.30 -9.38
CA ALA A 418 -2.52 26.51 -10.72
C ALA A 418 -3.35 25.85 -11.83
N LYS A 419 -4.46 25.16 -11.52
CA LYS A 419 -5.23 24.31 -12.45
C LYS A 419 -4.40 23.23 -13.15
N LYS A 420 -3.34 22.75 -12.50
CA LYS A 420 -2.44 21.71 -13.01
C LYS A 420 -2.82 20.32 -12.50
N GLN A 421 -4.07 19.93 -12.68
CA GLN A 421 -4.60 18.67 -12.12
C GLN A 421 -3.90 17.40 -12.66
N SER A 422 -3.27 17.47 -13.83
CA SER A 422 -2.43 16.38 -14.35
C SER A 422 -1.23 16.04 -13.45
N HIS A 423 -0.82 16.96 -12.57
CA HIS A 423 0.25 16.76 -11.60
C HIS A 423 -0.24 16.14 -10.27
N VAL A 424 -1.53 16.24 -9.97
CA VAL A 424 -2.16 15.59 -8.81
C VAL A 424 -2.40 14.12 -9.14
N THR A 425 -1.32 13.34 -9.12
CA THR A 425 -1.38 11.90 -9.41
C THR A 425 -1.63 11.10 -8.14
N PHE A 426 -2.19 9.89 -8.30
CA PHE A 426 -2.31 8.93 -7.20
C PHE A 426 -0.96 8.70 -6.49
N LEU A 427 0.13 8.53 -7.25
CA LEU A 427 1.47 8.35 -6.70
C LEU A 427 1.84 9.50 -5.75
N HIS A 428 1.63 10.73 -6.19
CA HIS A 428 1.98 11.91 -5.42
C HIS A 428 1.14 12.00 -4.14
N VAL A 429 -0.20 11.90 -4.23
CA VAL A 429 -1.07 12.00 -3.04
C VAL A 429 -0.86 10.84 -2.07
N PHE A 430 -0.71 9.61 -2.59
CA PHE A 430 -0.42 8.41 -1.79
C PHE A 430 0.92 8.56 -1.05
N HIS A 431 1.98 8.94 -1.75
CA HIS A 431 3.29 9.17 -1.14
C HIS A 431 3.23 10.19 0.00
N HIS A 432 2.64 11.38 -0.24
CA HIS A 432 2.59 12.44 0.78
C HIS A 432 1.80 12.00 2.02
N LEU A 433 0.68 11.28 1.84
CA LEU A 433 -0.11 10.77 2.95
C LEU A 433 0.64 9.67 3.71
N THR A 434 1.17 8.67 3.00
CA THR A 434 1.86 7.51 3.60
C THR A 434 3.12 7.93 4.36
N VAL A 435 3.92 8.85 3.82
CA VAL A 435 5.16 9.32 4.49
C VAL A 435 4.83 10.10 5.77
N CYS A 436 3.81 10.96 5.78
CA CYS A 436 3.40 11.68 6.99
C CYS A 436 2.84 10.75 8.06
N CYS A 437 1.98 9.79 7.68
CA CYS A 437 1.44 8.79 8.58
C CYS A 437 2.52 7.87 9.17
N ASN A 438 3.46 7.42 8.33
CA ASN A 438 4.58 6.61 8.79
C ASN A 438 5.49 7.42 9.73
N CYS A 439 5.85 8.67 9.37
CA CYS A 439 6.65 9.53 10.22
C CYS A 439 6.05 9.67 11.62
N TRP A 440 4.77 9.99 11.70
CA TRP A 440 4.08 10.08 12.98
C TRP A 440 4.07 8.76 13.75
N LEU A 441 3.81 7.63 13.07
CA LEU A 441 3.77 6.32 13.71
C LEU A 441 5.13 5.91 14.29
N TYR A 442 6.21 6.01 13.50
CA TYR A 442 7.55 5.62 13.94
C TYR A 442 8.03 6.48 15.10
N MET A 443 7.71 7.77 15.08
CA MET A 443 8.02 8.60 16.21
C MET A 443 7.20 8.18 17.43
N ARG A 444 5.86 8.12 17.32
CA ARG A 444 4.95 7.82 18.45
C ARG A 444 5.32 6.54 19.19
N GLN A 445 5.82 5.54 18.48
CA GLN A 445 6.22 4.24 19.04
C GLN A 445 7.66 4.20 19.55
N GLY A 446 8.40 5.32 19.53
CA GLY A 446 9.79 5.39 19.97
C GLY A 446 10.78 4.71 19.01
N TRP A 447 10.37 4.49 17.75
CA TRP A 447 11.16 3.83 16.72
C TRP A 447 11.95 4.80 15.83
N MET A 448 12.02 6.08 16.21
CA MET A 448 12.69 7.12 15.40
C MET A 448 14.17 6.82 15.11
N ASN A 449 14.88 6.17 16.05
CA ASN A 449 16.31 5.88 15.90
C ASN A 449 16.62 5.09 14.62
N MET A 450 15.83 4.05 14.31
CA MET A 450 15.97 3.24 13.11
C MET A 450 15.70 4.00 11.80
N VAL A 451 14.66 4.85 11.79
CA VAL A 451 14.28 5.65 10.61
C VAL A 451 15.15 6.90 10.43
N THR A 452 16.02 7.24 11.38
CA THR A 452 16.80 8.49 11.35
C THR A 452 17.67 8.59 10.09
N LEU A 453 18.35 7.52 9.68
CA LEU A 453 19.11 7.51 8.42
C LEU A 453 18.20 7.68 7.19
N ALA A 454 17.06 6.98 7.16
CA ALA A 454 16.12 7.08 6.06
C ALA A 454 15.57 8.50 5.90
N TYR A 455 15.30 9.20 7.01
CA TYR A 455 14.87 10.59 7.01
C TYR A 455 15.99 11.55 6.63
N LEU A 456 17.23 11.29 7.06
CA LEU A 456 18.38 12.08 6.65
C LEU A 456 18.58 12.03 5.13
N VAL A 457 18.60 10.83 4.54
CA VAL A 457 18.75 10.65 3.09
C VAL A 457 17.56 11.26 2.34
N ASN A 458 16.34 11.09 2.87
CA ASN A 458 15.16 11.70 2.27
C ASN A 458 15.21 13.22 2.27
N ALA A 459 15.62 13.84 3.38
CA ALA A 459 15.80 15.28 3.48
C ALA A 459 16.88 15.78 2.51
N ALA A 460 18.01 15.06 2.41
CA ALA A 460 19.06 15.37 1.45
C ALA A 460 18.56 15.36 0.00
N ILE A 461 17.74 14.38 -0.38
CA ILE A 461 17.12 14.34 -1.71
C ILE A 461 16.07 15.42 -1.89
N HIS A 462 15.32 15.77 -0.84
CA HIS A 462 14.39 16.88 -0.88
C HIS A 462 15.08 18.23 -1.09
N ILE A 463 16.30 18.44 -0.58
CA ILE A 463 17.12 19.63 -0.92
C ILE A 463 17.33 19.70 -2.43
N VAL A 464 17.75 18.60 -3.07
CA VAL A 464 17.99 18.56 -4.52
C VAL A 464 16.68 18.71 -5.31
N MET A 465 15.61 18.04 -4.88
CA MET A 465 14.31 18.07 -5.55
C MET A 465 13.66 19.46 -5.49
N TYR A 466 13.62 20.10 -4.32
CA TYR A 466 13.05 21.44 -4.19
C TYR A 466 13.94 22.51 -4.85
N SER A 467 15.27 22.30 -4.90
CA SER A 467 16.16 23.13 -5.72
C SER A 467 15.80 23.04 -7.20
N TYR A 468 15.56 21.83 -7.73
CA TYR A 468 15.07 21.65 -9.09
C TYR A 468 13.73 22.39 -9.31
N PHE A 469 12.76 22.25 -8.39
CA PHE A 469 11.46 22.91 -8.51
C PHE A 469 11.55 24.43 -8.42
N LEU A 470 12.42 24.98 -7.57
CA LEU A 470 12.69 26.41 -7.50
C LEU A 470 13.25 26.94 -8.82
N LEU A 471 14.30 26.30 -9.34
CA LEU A 471 14.92 26.68 -10.62
C LEU A 471 13.93 26.57 -11.78
N ALA A 472 13.06 25.54 -11.79
CA ALA A 472 12.05 25.35 -12.84
C ALA A 472 11.00 26.48 -12.92
N THR A 473 10.87 27.30 -11.86
CA THR A 473 9.99 28.49 -11.87
C THR A 473 10.54 29.64 -12.70
N PHE A 474 11.85 29.66 -13.00
CA PHE A 474 12.51 30.68 -13.82
C PHE A 474 12.58 30.19 -15.27
N PRO A 475 11.93 30.88 -16.24
CA PRO A 475 11.95 30.46 -17.63
C PRO A 475 13.36 30.34 -18.22
N SER A 476 14.27 31.23 -17.83
CA SER A 476 15.69 31.22 -18.23
C SER A 476 16.44 29.96 -17.80
N MET A 477 16.03 29.33 -16.69
CA MET A 477 16.73 28.16 -16.14
C MET A 477 16.22 26.83 -16.73
N ARG A 478 15.00 26.79 -17.29
CA ARG A 478 14.38 25.54 -17.77
C ARG A 478 15.21 24.76 -18.80
N PRO A 479 15.89 25.41 -19.77
CA PRO A 479 16.73 24.68 -20.73
C PRO A 479 17.90 23.94 -20.08
N TYR A 480 18.42 24.46 -18.96
CA TYR A 480 19.57 23.89 -18.25
C TYR A 480 19.20 22.74 -17.30
N LEU A 481 17.91 22.47 -17.10
CA LEU A 481 17.40 21.43 -16.20
C LEU A 481 17.30 20.04 -16.86
N TRP A 482 18.30 19.68 -17.67
CA TRP A 482 18.38 18.40 -18.39
C TRP A 482 18.46 17.18 -17.44
N TRP A 483 18.89 17.40 -16.20
CA TRP A 483 19.17 16.36 -15.21
C TRP A 483 17.94 15.85 -14.43
N LYS A 484 16.72 16.23 -14.84
CA LYS A 484 15.45 15.78 -14.23
C LYS A 484 15.36 14.24 -14.12
N LYS A 485 15.88 13.51 -15.12
CA LYS A 485 15.91 12.04 -15.13
C LYS A 485 16.78 11.49 -13.99
N TYR A 486 17.93 12.10 -13.74
CA TYR A 486 18.86 11.70 -12.68
C TYR A 486 18.30 12.01 -11.29
N LEU A 487 17.50 13.09 -11.14
CA LEU A 487 16.76 13.34 -9.90
C LEU A 487 15.81 12.18 -9.56
N THR A 488 15.04 11.69 -10.53
CA THR A 488 14.16 10.53 -10.31
C THR A 488 14.96 9.25 -10.02
N LEU A 489 16.14 9.10 -10.63
CA LEU A 489 17.03 7.97 -10.33
C LEU A 489 17.59 8.05 -8.90
N LEU A 490 17.97 9.23 -8.41
CA LEU A 490 18.40 9.45 -7.03
C LEU A 490 17.31 9.04 -6.02
N GLN A 491 16.04 9.40 -6.29
CA GLN A 491 14.89 8.99 -5.47
C GLN A 491 14.72 7.46 -5.45
N ILE A 492 14.92 6.79 -6.59
CA ILE A 492 14.88 5.32 -6.67
C ILE A 492 16.03 4.70 -5.85
N MET A 493 17.25 5.22 -6.00
CA MET A 493 18.41 4.74 -5.26
C MET A 493 18.25 4.92 -3.74
N GLN A 494 17.60 5.99 -3.29
CA GLN A 494 17.25 6.16 -1.88
C GLN A 494 16.39 5.01 -1.36
N PHE A 495 15.32 4.65 -2.06
CA PHE A 495 14.44 3.58 -1.58
C PHE A 495 15.18 2.24 -1.53
N VAL A 496 16.07 1.97 -2.49
CA VAL A 496 16.95 0.78 -2.45
C VAL A 496 17.87 0.83 -1.23
N ALA A 497 18.54 1.95 -0.98
CA ALA A 497 19.45 2.10 0.16
C ALA A 497 18.74 1.93 1.51
N VAL A 498 17.54 2.49 1.66
CA VAL A 498 16.72 2.35 2.88
C VAL A 498 16.29 0.89 3.07
N ILE A 499 15.84 0.21 2.02
CA ILE A 499 15.51 -1.22 2.10
C ILE A 499 16.76 -2.02 2.51
N SER A 500 17.91 -1.76 1.91
CA SER A 500 19.17 -2.43 2.25
C SER A 500 19.56 -2.22 3.72
N GLN A 501 19.48 -0.99 4.24
CA GLN A 501 19.75 -0.71 5.66
C GLN A 501 18.84 -1.54 6.57
N TRP A 502 17.54 -1.61 6.27
CA TRP A 502 16.57 -2.32 7.09
C TRP A 502 16.75 -3.83 7.02
N MET A 503 17.16 -4.34 5.86
CA MET A 503 17.59 -5.73 5.70
C MET A 503 18.81 -6.05 6.57
N VAL A 504 19.79 -5.14 6.66
CA VAL A 504 20.96 -5.35 7.53
C VAL A 504 20.55 -5.29 9.00
N ALA A 505 19.70 -4.35 9.42
CA ALA A 505 19.19 -4.29 10.80
C ALA A 505 18.38 -5.54 11.19
N TYR A 506 17.61 -6.09 10.26
CA TYR A 506 16.93 -7.38 10.44
C TYR A 506 17.92 -8.54 10.64
N SER A 507 19.08 -8.47 9.98
CA SER A 507 20.13 -9.50 10.06
C SER A 507 20.99 -9.43 11.32
N GLN A 508 20.87 -8.37 12.12
CA GLN A 508 21.64 -8.20 13.36
C GLN A 508 21.10 -9.12 14.47
N PRO A 509 21.94 -9.53 15.44
CA PRO A 509 21.49 -10.24 16.63
C PRO A 509 20.30 -9.51 17.30
N ASN A 510 19.27 -10.27 17.70
CA ASN A 510 18.01 -9.76 18.26
C ASN A 510 17.26 -8.73 17.38
N ASN A 511 17.45 -8.75 16.05
CA ASN A 511 16.82 -7.84 15.09
C ASN A 511 16.99 -6.36 15.45
N CYS A 512 18.18 -5.99 15.96
CA CYS A 512 18.45 -4.62 16.41
C CYS A 512 17.52 -4.13 17.55
N GLY A 513 16.93 -5.05 18.33
CA GLY A 513 15.96 -4.71 19.39
C GLY A 513 14.56 -4.35 18.88
N TYR A 514 14.29 -4.47 17.57
CA TYR A 514 12.98 -4.27 16.98
C TYR A 514 12.23 -5.59 16.81
N SER A 515 10.89 -5.54 16.83
CA SER A 515 10.11 -6.70 16.44
C SER A 515 10.23 -6.94 14.94
N LYS A 516 10.36 -8.22 14.54
CA LYS A 516 10.49 -8.61 13.13
C LYS A 516 9.36 -8.05 12.26
N GLY A 517 8.14 -8.03 12.78
CA GLY A 517 6.96 -7.49 12.09
C GLY A 517 7.11 -6.02 11.71
N VAL A 518 7.73 -5.20 12.56
CA VAL A 518 7.95 -3.77 12.29
C VAL A 518 8.94 -3.56 11.16
N LEU A 519 10.07 -4.28 11.18
CA LEU A 519 11.09 -4.21 10.13
C LEU A 519 10.53 -4.68 8.79
N ILE A 520 9.82 -5.81 8.77
CA ILE A 520 9.20 -6.36 7.55
C ILE A 520 8.14 -5.39 7.00
N ASN A 521 7.27 -4.86 7.85
CA ASN A 521 6.24 -3.91 7.42
C ASN A 521 6.86 -2.66 6.80
N GLY A 522 7.88 -2.06 7.40
CA GLY A 522 8.50 -0.89 6.80
C GLY A 522 9.24 -1.18 5.50
N MET A 523 9.87 -2.35 5.36
CA MET A 523 10.44 -2.79 4.08
C MET A 523 9.36 -2.93 2.99
N ILE A 524 8.20 -3.51 3.31
CA ILE A 524 7.07 -3.60 2.38
C ILE A 524 6.58 -2.21 1.97
N ASN A 525 6.42 -1.29 2.92
CA ASN A 525 5.98 0.07 2.64
C ASN A 525 6.94 0.82 1.70
N VAL A 526 8.25 0.74 1.97
CA VAL A 526 9.27 1.37 1.12
C VAL A 526 9.36 0.67 -0.25
N PHE A 527 9.19 -0.66 -0.30
CA PHE A 527 9.15 -1.40 -1.56
C PHE A 527 7.96 -1.00 -2.45
N ILE A 528 6.79 -0.75 -1.86
CA ILE A 528 5.63 -0.23 -2.62
C ILE A 528 5.96 1.13 -3.24
N LEU A 529 6.60 2.04 -2.49
CA LEU A 529 7.03 3.34 -3.01
C LEU A 529 8.07 3.18 -4.13
N LEU A 530 9.06 2.29 -3.95
CA LEU A 530 10.03 1.96 -4.99
C LEU A 530 9.34 1.48 -6.28
N ALA A 531 8.40 0.54 -6.17
CA ALA A 531 7.68 0.01 -7.32
C ALA A 531 6.89 1.10 -8.06
N LEU A 532 6.27 2.02 -7.33
CA LEU A 532 5.54 3.15 -7.91
C LEU A 532 6.47 4.14 -8.63
N PHE A 533 7.63 4.45 -8.05
CA PHE A 533 8.62 5.34 -8.67
C PHE A 533 9.28 4.70 -9.90
N VAL A 534 9.57 3.39 -9.86
CA VAL A 534 10.05 2.65 -11.04
C VAL A 534 9.00 2.64 -12.14
N ALA A 535 7.72 2.39 -11.81
CA ALA A 535 6.63 2.45 -12.77
C ALA A 535 6.49 3.84 -13.41
N PHE A 536 6.63 4.91 -12.60
CA PHE A 536 6.66 6.29 -13.09
C PHE A 536 7.86 6.54 -14.02
N TYR A 537 9.06 6.12 -13.63
CA TYR A 537 10.28 6.31 -14.42
C TYR A 537 10.20 5.62 -15.79
N VAL A 538 9.75 4.36 -15.82
CA VAL A 538 9.55 3.60 -17.04
C VAL A 538 8.51 4.26 -17.95
N LYS A 539 7.39 4.72 -17.38
CA LYS A 539 6.32 5.36 -18.13
C LYS A 539 6.73 6.71 -18.71
N THR A 540 7.47 7.51 -17.95
CA THR A 540 7.78 8.89 -18.31
C THR A 540 9.02 9.00 -19.19
N TYR A 541 10.12 8.34 -18.83
CA TYR A 541 11.39 8.52 -19.55
C TYR A 541 11.59 7.45 -20.62
N LEU A 542 11.56 6.17 -20.24
CA LEU A 542 11.89 5.08 -21.18
C LEU A 542 10.87 4.90 -22.31
N ARG A 543 9.57 5.12 -22.05
CA ARG A 543 8.54 5.04 -23.09
C ARG A 543 8.53 6.27 -24.01
N GLN A 544 8.94 7.44 -23.53
CA GLN A 544 9.02 8.66 -24.37
C GLN A 544 10.26 8.63 -25.26
N GLU A 545 11.43 8.28 -24.71
CA GLU A 545 12.68 8.09 -25.48
C GLU A 545 12.45 7.07 -26.62
N ARG A 546 11.81 5.93 -26.32
CA ARG A 546 11.47 4.92 -27.34
C ARG A 546 10.45 5.37 -28.39
N LYS A 547 9.64 6.39 -28.12
CA LYS A 547 8.72 6.99 -29.10
C LYS A 547 9.45 7.99 -29.97
N ALA A 548 10.35 8.79 -29.40
CA ALA A 548 11.20 9.71 -30.15
C ALA A 548 12.12 8.97 -31.13
N ILE A 549 12.78 7.89 -30.68
CA ILE A 549 13.65 7.04 -31.51
C ILE A 549 12.88 6.33 -32.65
N LYS A 550 11.56 6.16 -32.50
CA LYS A 550 10.71 5.53 -33.55
C LYS A 550 10.08 6.54 -34.51
N ALA A 551 10.14 7.82 -34.18
CA ALA A 551 9.58 8.91 -34.98
C ALA A 551 10.67 9.60 -35.83
N GLN A 552 11.94 9.43 -35.43
CA GLN A 552 13.11 9.52 -36.30
C GLN A 552 13.25 8.21 -37.08
#